data_AF-A0A970CEV9-F1
#
_entry.id   AF-A0A970CEV9-F1
#
_cell.length_a   1.000
_cell.length_b   1.000
_cell.length_c   1.000
_cell.angle_alpha   90.00
_cell.angle_beta   90.00
_cell.angle_gamma   90.00
#
_symmetry.space_group_name_H-M   'P 1'
#
loop_
_entity.id
_entity.type
_entity.pdbx_description
1 polymer ?
#
loop_
_entity_poly.entity_id
_entity_poly.type
_entity_poly.pdbx_seq_one_letter_code
_entity_poly.pdbx_strand_id
1 'polypeptide(L)' 'MMEKKTGVFVCSGCGIGDALDMESLKAIPVDRYSIPTCIEHSCLCSPEGIAQIRNRILTEGIN' A
#
# COMPACT_ATOMS: atom_id res chain seq x y z
N MET A 1 1.42 21.43 13.75
CA MET A 1 2.21 20.39 13.06
C MET A 1 1.24 19.67 12.13
N MET A 2 1.58 19.45 10.85
CA MET A 2 0.72 18.67 9.96
C MET A 2 0.69 17.21 10.44
N GLU A 3 -0.51 16.65 10.53
CA GLU A 3 -0.69 15.22 10.80
C GLU A 3 -0.20 14.44 9.58
N LYS A 4 0.85 13.64 9.77
CA LYS A 4 1.37 12.76 8.73
C LYS A 4 0.42 11.59 8.56
N LYS A 5 -0.16 11.48 7.37
CA LYS A 5 -0.99 10.34 7.00
C LYS A 5 -0.14 9.38 6.20
N THR A 6 0.24 8.26 6.80
CA THR A 6 1.02 7.22 6.13
C THR A 6 0.09 6.26 5.40
N GLY A 7 0.47 5.84 4.20
CA GLY A 7 -0.18 4.75 3.48
C GLY A 7 0.85 3.69 3.07
N VAL A 8 0.44 2.43 3.09
CA VAL A 8 1.28 1.29 2.75
C VAL A 8 0.89 0.75 1.38
N PHE A 9 1.88 0.55 0.53
CA PHE A 9 1.69 0.01 -0.82
C PHE A 9 2.61 -1.20 -0.99
N VAL A 10 2.03 -2.36 -1.24
CA VAL A 10 2.75 -3.63 -1.31
C VAL A 10 2.68 -4.17 -2.74
N CYS A 11 3.85 -4.41 -3.34
CA CYS A 11 3.93 -5.05 -4.64
C CYS A 11 3.83 -6.57 -4.45
N SER A 12 2.85 -7.22 -5.09
CA SER A 12 2.72 -8.69 -5.14
C SER A 12 3.32 -9.29 -6.42
N GLY A 13 3.91 -8.46 -7.28
CA GLY A 13 4.54 -8.87 -8.54
C GLY A 13 5.89 -9.56 -8.39
N CYS A 14 6.47 -9.98 -9.51
CA CYS A 14 7.83 -10.55 -9.58
C CYS A 14 8.08 -11.74 -8.64
N GLY A 15 7.02 -12.48 -8.27
CA GLY A 15 7.08 -13.61 -7.34
C GLY A 15 6.93 -13.25 -5.87
N ILE A 16 6.72 -11.98 -5.50
CA ILE A 16 6.56 -11.55 -4.10
C ILE A 16 5.29 -12.15 -3.49
N GLY A 17 4.16 -12.10 -4.22
CA GLY A 17 2.90 -12.65 -3.73
C GLY A 17 2.86 -14.18 -3.66
N ASP A 18 3.80 -14.87 -4.32
CA ASP A 18 3.95 -16.33 -4.23
C ASP A 18 4.88 -16.72 -3.07
N ALA A 19 5.88 -15.89 -2.78
CA ALA A 19 6.84 -16.11 -1.71
C ALA A 19 6.35 -15.66 -0.32
N LEU A 20 5.41 -14.71 -0.26
CA LEU A 20 4.94 -14.08 0.98
C LEU A 20 3.43 -14.12 1.12
N ASP A 21 2.96 -14.24 2.37
CA ASP A 21 1.54 -14.18 2.70
C ASP A 21 1.04 -12.73 2.66
N MET A 22 0.44 -12.36 1.53
CA MET A 22 -0.03 -10.99 1.27
C MET A 22 -1.18 -10.59 2.20
N GLU A 23 -2.00 -11.53 2.65
CA GLU A 23 -3.11 -11.26 3.57
C GLU A 23 -2.59 -10.82 4.94
N SER A 24 -1.63 -11.55 5.51
CA SER A 24 -0.96 -11.19 6.75
C SER A 24 -0.20 -9.88 6.63
N LEU A 25 0.46 -9.63 5.49
CA LEU A 25 1.17 -8.37 5.22
C LEU A 25 0.22 -7.16 5.23
N LYS A 26 -0.99 -7.30 4.66
CA LYS A 26 -2.00 -6.23 4.67
C LYS A 26 -2.62 -5.99 6.05
N ALA A 27 -2.63 -6.99 6.93
CA ALA A 27 -3.17 -6.87 8.27
C ALA A 27 -2.25 -6.07 9.21
N ILE A 28 -0.93 -6.16 9.03
CA ILE A 28 0.06 -5.49 9.90
C ILE A 28 -0.12 -3.96 9.98
N PRO A 29 -0.27 -3.21 8.87
CA PRO A 29 -0.48 -1.76 8.91
C PRO A 29 -1.67 -1.35 9.79
N VAL A 30 -2.77 -2.10 9.70
CA VAL A 30 -4.00 -1.82 10.43
C VAL A 30 -3.85 -2.20 11.91
N ASP A 31 -3.37 -3.42 12.18
CA ASP A 31 -3.26 -3.99 13.53
C ASP A 31 -2.18 -3.30 14.39
N ARG A 32 -1.00 -3.05 13.80
CA ARG A 32 0.19 -2.61 14.54
C ARG A 32 0.45 -1.12 14.50
N TYR A 33 0.03 -0.46 13.42
CA TYR A 33 0.40 0.92 13.15
C TYR A 33 -0.80 1.87 13.03
N SER A 34 -2.03 1.36 13.14
CA SER A 34 -3.25 2.15 12.93
C SER A 34 -3.26 2.88 11.58
N ILE A 35 -2.63 2.28 10.57
CA ILE A 35 -2.62 2.78 9.19
C ILE A 35 -3.75 2.07 8.44
N PRO A 36 -4.88 2.74 8.18
CA PRO A 36 -6.03 2.11 7.51
C PRO A 36 -5.78 1.87 6.02
N THR A 37 -4.85 2.61 5.43
CA THR A 37 -4.56 2.53 4.01
C THR A 37 -3.45 1.51 3.74
N CYS A 38 -3.85 0.30 3.32
CA CYS A 38 -2.93 -0.69 2.77
C CYS A 38 -3.45 -1.17 1.41
N ILE A 39 -2.63 -1.02 0.38
CA ILE A 39 -2.98 -1.36 -1.01
C ILE A 39 -1.98 -2.38 -1.52
N GLU A 40 -2.46 -3.47 -2.08
CA GLU A 40 -1.64 -4.38 -2.84
C GLU A 40 -1.84 -4.17 -4.35
N HIS A 41 -0.77 -4.34 -5.12
CA HIS A 41 -0.84 -4.34 -6.58
C HIS A 41 0.15 -5.34 -7.17
N SER A 42 -0.26 -6.02 -8.23
CA SER A 42 0.58 -6.99 -8.96
C SER A 42 1.82 -6.36 -9.60
N CYS A 43 1.81 -5.05 -9.83
CA CYS A 43 2.99 -4.34 -10.30
C CYS A 43 2.90 -2.85 -9.94
N LEU A 44 3.50 -2.43 -8.83
CA LEU A 44 3.46 -1.03 -8.40
C LEU A 44 4.38 -0.12 -9.24
N CYS A 45 5.43 -0.68 -9.85
CA CYS A 45 6.35 0.08 -10.70
C CYS A 45 5.80 0.33 -12.11
N SER A 46 4.72 -0.33 -12.51
CA SER A 46 4.03 -0.06 -13.78
C SER A 46 3.26 1.26 -13.74
N PRO A 47 2.95 1.86 -14.91
CA PRO A 47 2.16 3.10 -14.98
C PRO A 47 0.83 3.03 -14.23
N GLU A 48 0.18 1.87 -14.26
CA GLU A 48 -1.08 1.61 -13.55
C GLU A 48 -0.90 1.62 -12.03
N GLY A 49 0.13 0.97 -11.51
CA GLY A 49 0.48 0.99 -10.09
C GLY A 49 0.84 2.39 -9.60
N ILE A 50 1.61 3.15 -10.38
CA ILE A 50 1.93 4.54 -10.07
C ILE A 50 0.66 5.42 -10.07
N ALA A 51 -0.23 5.23 -11.04
CA ALA A 51 -1.50 5.94 -11.10
C ALA A 51 -2.37 5.62 -9.87
N GLN A 52 -2.40 4.36 -9.44
CA GLN A 52 -3.10 3.94 -8.24
C GLN A 52 -2.52 4.61 -6.99
N ILE A 53 -1.19 4.59 -6.80
CA ILE A 53 -0.54 5.27 -5.67
C ILE A 53 -0.91 6.75 -5.63
N ARG A 54 -0.79 7.46 -6.76
CA ARG A 54 -1.15 8.88 -6.86
C ARG A 54 -2.61 9.14 -6.51
N ASN A 55 -3.52 8.28 -6.98
CA ASN A 55 -4.93 8.39 -6.67
C ASN A 55 -5.20 8.21 -5.16
N ARG A 56 -4.57 7.22 -4.53
CA ARG A 56 -4.69 6.97 -3.08
C ARG A 56 -4.10 8.10 -2.24
N ILE A 57 -2.99 8.68 -2.68
CA ILE A 57 -2.42 9.88 -2.04
C ILE A 57 -3.43 11.02 -2.02
N LEU A 58 -4.10 11.28 -3.15
CA LEU A 58 -5.10 12.35 -3.27
C LEU A 58 -6.38 12.06 -2.48
N THR A 59 -6.88 10.82 -2.54
CA THR A 59 -8.18 10.44 -1.94
C THR A 59 -8.11 10.25 -0.43
N GLU A 60 -7.02 9.70 0.09
CA GLU A 60 -6.84 9.43 1.53
C GLU A 60 -6.02 10.52 2.24
N GLY A 61 -5.43 11.45 1.47
CA GLY A 61 -4.67 12.58 1.99
C GLY A 61 -3.30 12.18 2.58
N ILE A 62 -2.71 11.11 2.04
CA ILE A 62 -1.39 10.60 2.45
C ILE A 62 -0.33 11.68 2.20
N ASN A 63 0.59 11.91 3.14
CA ASN A 63 1.62 12.95 3.04
C ASN A 63 2.94 12.61 3.75
#